data_AF-A0A0C2CW42-F1
#
_entry.id   AF-A0A0C2CW42-F1
#
_cell.length_a   1.000
_cell.length_b   1.000
_cell.length_c   1.000
_cell.angle_alpha   90.00
_cell.angle_beta   90.00
_cell.angle_gamma   90.00
#
_symmetry.space_group_name_H-M   'P 1'
#
loop_
_entity.id
_entity.type
_entity.pdbx_description
1 polymer ?
#
loop_
_entity_poly.entity_id
_entity_poly.type
_entity_poly.pdbx_seq_one_letter_code
_entity_poly.pdbx_strand_id
1 'polypeptide(L)'
;MWILAALVVTTYAAKPTTVEEFLAQPVEEHVEGLTGQAFVDYINEHQSFYKVEYSPEAEEFVRSRIMDSKFLVKPKKEEVLTEISGDAPPARLS
;
A
#
# COMPACT_ATOMS: atom_id res chain seq x y z
N MET A 1 41.42 12.37 20.92
CA MET A 1 40.73 11.28 20.19
C MET A 1 39.63 10.61 21.03
N TRP A 2 38.89 11.35 21.85
CA TRP A 2 37.76 10.79 22.63
C TRP A 2 36.41 11.00 21.93
N ILE A 3 36.34 12.01 21.06
CA ILE A 3 35.14 12.35 20.28
C ILE A 3 34.77 11.21 19.33
N LEU A 4 35.75 10.59 18.67
CA LEU A 4 35.52 9.45 17.77
C LEU A 4 35.04 8.20 18.54
N ALA A 5 35.59 7.94 19.73
CA ALA A 5 35.15 6.84 20.57
C ALA A 5 33.73 7.06 21.10
N ALA A 6 33.41 8.30 21.52
CA ALA A 6 32.06 8.67 21.94
C ALA A 6 31.04 8.54 20.80
N LEU A 7 31.41 8.96 19.57
CA LEU A 7 30.57 8.82 18.38
C LEU A 7 30.29 7.35 18.02
N VAL A 8 31.31 6.49 18.11
CA VAL A 8 31.16 5.05 17.83
C VAL A 8 30.23 4.39 18.86
N VAL A 9 30.32 4.77 20.14
CA VAL A 9 29.46 4.24 21.21
C VAL A 9 27.99 4.65 21.01
N THR A 10 27.72 5.91 20.64
CA THR A 10 26.34 6.34 20.34
C THR A 10 25.77 5.62 19.11
N THR A 11 26.57 5.38 18.06
CA THR A 11 26.09 4.59 16.90
C THR A 11 25.84 3.12 17.22
N TYR A 12 26.58 2.54 18.17
CA TYR A 12 26.43 1.13 18.55
C TYR A 12 25.25 0.91 19.51
N ALA A 13 24.92 1.92 20.33
CA ALA A 13 23.73 1.93 21.17
C ALA A 13 22.43 2.10 20.36
N ALA A 14 22.51 2.75 19.20
CA ALA A 14 21.44 2.77 18.21
C ALA A 14 21.38 1.43 17.46
N LYS A 15 21.06 0.35 18.17
CA LYS A 15 20.79 -0.95 17.56
C LYS A 15 19.57 -0.77 16.63
N PRO A 16 19.67 -1.12 15.33
CA PRO A 16 18.51 -1.02 14.45
C PRO A 16 17.41 -1.91 15.00
N THR A 17 16.21 -1.35 15.16
CA THR A 17 15.03 -2.11 15.60
C THR A 17 14.85 -3.31 14.67
N THR A 18 14.79 -4.51 15.27
CA THR A 18 14.52 -5.71 14.49
C THR A 18 13.06 -5.73 14.03
N VAL A 19 12.75 -6.46 12.97
CA VAL A 19 11.37 -6.58 12.49
C VAL A 19 10.45 -7.14 13.58
N GLU A 20 10.93 -8.10 14.36
CA GLU A 20 10.16 -8.67 15.48
C GLU A 20 9.87 -7.65 16.59
N GLU A 21 10.88 -6.85 16.97
CA GLU A 21 10.70 -5.77 17.95
C GLU A 21 9.75 -4.67 17.45
N PHE A 22 9.76 -4.38 16.15
CA PHE A 22 8.81 -3.43 15.56
C PHE A 22 7.38 -3.97 15.57
N LEU A 23 7.18 -5.24 15.18
CA LEU A 23 5.86 -5.88 15.16
C LEU A 23 5.27 -6.08 16.56
N ALA A 24 6.10 -6.13 17.61
CA ALA A 24 5.65 -6.21 18.99
C ALA A 24 5.20 -4.86 19.57
N GLN A 25 5.44 -3.74 18.89
CA GLN A 25 5.03 -2.43 19.37
C GLN A 25 3.51 -2.25 19.25
N PRO A 26 2.85 -1.70 20.28
CA PRO A 26 1.43 -1.42 20.21
C PRO A 26 1.17 -0.31 19.18
N VAL A 27 0.13 -0.48 18.36
CA VAL A 27 -0.36 0.60 17.50
C VAL A 27 -1.17 1.56 18.36
N GLU A 28 -0.82 2.85 18.32
CA GLU A 28 -1.54 3.86 19.08
C GLU A 28 -2.93 4.13 18.46
N GLU A 29 -3.97 4.23 19.30
CA GLU A 29 -5.36 4.42 18.86
C GLU A 29 -5.54 5.66 17.98
N HIS A 30 -4.76 6.71 18.22
CA HIS A 30 -4.82 7.97 17.48
C HIS A 30 -4.37 7.83 16.00
N VAL A 31 -3.66 6.74 15.67
CA VAL A 31 -3.14 6.47 14.32
C VAL A 31 -4.27 6.10 13.35
N GLU A 32 -5.34 5.48 13.85
CA GLU A 32 -6.48 5.04 13.03
C GLU A 32 -7.17 6.21 12.30
N GLY A 33 -7.04 7.43 12.82
CA GLY A 33 -7.59 8.65 12.22
C GLY A 33 -6.64 9.40 11.30
N LEU A 34 -5.37 8.99 11.18
CA LEU A 34 -4.38 9.71 10.39
C LEU A 34 -4.60 9.45 8.88
N THR A 35 -4.57 10.52 8.09
CA THR A 35 -4.72 10.44 6.63
C THR A 35 -3.73 11.35 5.93
N GLY A 36 -3.45 11.05 4.66
CA GLY A 36 -2.62 11.90 3.79
C GLY A 36 -1.21 12.11 4.35
N GLN A 37 -0.75 13.37 4.33
CA GLN A 37 0.60 13.73 4.77
C GLN A 37 0.88 13.35 6.23
N ALA A 38 -0.08 13.54 7.14
CA ALA A 38 0.11 13.24 8.56
C ALA A 38 0.37 11.74 8.81
N PHE A 39 -0.24 10.87 8.02
CA PHE A 39 0.02 9.43 8.09
C PHE A 39 1.40 9.06 7.53
N VAL A 40 1.80 9.71 6.43
CA VAL A 40 3.15 9.54 5.86
C VAL A 40 4.23 9.98 6.83
N ASP A 41 4.03 11.12 7.50
CA ASP A 41 4.96 11.64 8.50
C ASP A 41 5.09 10.68 9.68
N TYR A 42 3.96 10.18 10.20
CA TYR A 42 3.94 9.17 11.25
C TYR A 42 4.73 7.91 10.88
N ILE A 43 4.51 7.36 9.67
CA ILE A 43 5.23 6.19 9.19
C ILE A 43 6.74 6.47 9.12
N ASN A 44 7.15 7.60 8.56
CA ASN A 44 8.57 7.94 8.41
C ASN A 44 9.27 8.20 9.77
N GLU A 45 8.53 8.61 10.79
CA GLU A 45 9.03 8.81 12.15
C GLU A 45 9.16 7.47 12.91
N HIS A 46 8.17 6.59 12.78
CA HIS A 46 8.04 5.41 13.63
C HIS A 46 8.65 4.14 13.03
N GLN A 47 8.87 4.07 11.72
CA GLN A 47 9.51 2.92 11.08
C GLN A 47 10.65 3.31 10.15
N SER A 48 11.77 2.62 10.30
CA SER A 48 13.02 2.93 9.60
C SER A 48 13.32 1.99 8.42
N PHE A 49 12.42 1.05 8.12
CA PHE A 49 12.66 0.01 7.12
C PHE A 49 12.48 0.51 5.69
N TYR A 50 11.55 1.45 5.50
CA TYR A 50 11.29 2.08 4.21
C TYR A 50 10.82 3.52 4.42
N LYS A 51 10.98 4.34 3.38
CA LYS A 51 10.42 5.69 3.34
C LYS A 51 9.17 5.70 2.47
N VAL A 52 8.21 6.52 2.87
CA VAL A 52 7.00 6.79 2.10
C VAL A 52 6.92 8.26 1.76
N GLU A 53 6.37 8.54 0.59
CA GLU A 53 6.11 9.89 0.10
C GLU A 53 4.62 10.03 -0.16
N TYR A 54 4.06 11.16 0.25
CA TYR A 54 2.68 11.49 -0.03
C TYR A 54 2.55 12.00 -1.47
N SER A 55 1.60 11.45 -2.22
CA SER A 55 1.22 11.93 -3.54
C SER A 55 -0.29 12.15 -3.57
N PRO A 56 -0.76 13.41 -3.72
CA PRO A 56 -2.17 13.70 -3.91
C PRO A 56 -2.75 12.98 -5.14
N GLU A 57 -1.92 12.84 -6.18
CA GLU A 57 -2.26 12.19 -7.43
C GLU A 57 -2.44 10.67 -7.26
N ALA A 58 -1.77 10.05 -6.28
CA ALA A 58 -1.93 8.63 -6.02
C ALA A 58 -3.36 8.29 -5.58
N GLU A 59 -4.00 9.16 -4.80
CA GLU A 59 -5.37 8.94 -4.35
C GLU A 59 -6.35 9.03 -5.53
N GLU A 60 -6.25 10.09 -6.34
CA GLU A 60 -7.05 10.24 -7.56
C GLU A 60 -6.78 9.12 -8.55
N PHE A 61 -5.51 8.72 -8.68
CA PHE A 61 -5.09 7.65 -9.55
C PHE A 61 -5.80 6.37 -9.14
N VAL A 62 -5.67 5.93 -7.89
CA VAL A 62 -6.29 4.71 -7.39
C VAL A 62 -7.82 4.78 -7.53
N ARG A 63 -8.42 5.91 -7.15
CA ARG A 63 -9.88 6.13 -7.23
C ARG A 63 -10.43 5.91 -8.64
N SER A 64 -9.72 6.36 -9.67
CA SER A 64 -10.19 6.20 -11.05
C SER A 64 -10.05 4.78 -11.61
N ARG A 65 -9.33 3.88 -10.93
CA ARG A 65 -9.15 2.47 -11.33
C ARG A 65 -10.03 1.52 -10.52
N ILE A 66 -10.63 1.99 -9.43
CA ILE A 66 -11.58 1.21 -8.65
C ILE A 66 -12.90 1.11 -9.42
N MET A 67 -13.36 -0.12 -9.64
CA MET A 67 -14.66 -0.38 -10.26
C MET A 67 -15.76 0.12 -9.32
N ASP A 68 -16.74 0.84 -9.88
CA ASP A 68 -17.88 1.33 -9.11
C ASP A 68 -18.58 0.17 -8.39
N SER A 69 -18.84 0.35 -7.10
CA SER A 69 -19.50 -0.64 -6.23
C SER A 69 -20.77 -1.23 -6.81
N LYS A 70 -21.50 -0.48 -7.66
CA LYS A 70 -22.70 -0.96 -8.35
C LYS A 70 -22.46 -2.13 -9.30
N PHE A 71 -21.20 -2.40 -9.67
CA PHE A 71 -20.81 -3.53 -10.51
C PHE A 71 -20.27 -4.73 -9.71
N LEU A 72 -20.15 -4.61 -8.38
CA LEU A 72 -19.76 -5.73 -7.50
C LEU A 72 -20.93 -6.67 -7.21
N VAL A 73 -22.15 -6.30 -7.59
CA VAL A 73 -23.34 -7.14 -7.44
C VAL A 73 -23.49 -8.09 -8.63
N LYS A 74 -24.12 -9.23 -8.39
CA LYS A 74 -24.43 -10.18 -9.45
C LYS A 74 -25.34 -9.50 -10.49
N PRO A 75 -24.99 -9.50 -11.79
CA PRO A 75 -25.81 -8.87 -12.82
C PRO A 75 -27.17 -9.56 -12.92
N LYS A 76 -28.19 -8.80 -13.32
CA LYS A 76 -29.51 -9.36 -13.58
C LYS A 76 -29.46 -10.25 -14.81
N LYS A 77 -30.28 -11.30 -14.85
CA LYS A 77 -30.26 -12.28 -15.96
C LYS A 77 -30.56 -11.63 -17.31
N GLU A 78 -31.31 -10.54 -17.31
CA GLU A 78 -31.73 -9.79 -18.49
C GLU A 78 -30.61 -8.88 -19.03
N GLU A 79 -29.58 -8.57 -18.22
CA GLU A 79 -28.42 -7.74 -18.59
C GLU A 79 -27.25 -8.58 -19.13
N VAL A 80 -27.30 -9.90 -18.92
CA VAL A 80 -26.32 -10.85 -19.47
C VAL A 80 -26.76 -11.21 -20.88
N LEU A 81 -26.09 -10.64 -21.89
CA LEU A 81 -26.27 -11.08 -23.27
C LEU A 81 -25.97 -12.59 -23.33
N THR A 82 -26.94 -13.36 -23.84
CA THR A 82 -26.81 -14.80 -24.10
C THR A 82 -25.51 -15.08 -24.84
N GLU A 83 -24.77 -16.09 -24.38
CA GLU A 83 -23.51 -16.55 -24.97
C GLU A 83 -23.60 -16.53 -26.49
N ILE A 84 -22.74 -15.72 -27.13
CA ILE A 84 -22.52 -15.84 -28.56
C ILE A 84 -21.81 -17.17 -28.73
N SER A 85 -22.57 -18.19 -29.13
CA SER A 85 -22.05 -19.51 -29.51
C SER A 85 -21.14 -19.33 -30.72
N GLY A 86 -19.85 -19.15 -30.47
CA GLY A 86 -18.81 -19.19 -31.49
C GLY A 86 -18.59 -20.62 -31.96
N ASP A 87 -19.57 -21.19 -32.69
CA ASP A 87 -19.44 -22.54 -33.27
C ASP A 87 -18.73 -22.54 -34.63
N ALA A 88 -17.74 -21.67 -34.80
CA ALA A 88 -16.88 -21.71 -35.98
C ALA A 88 -15.49 -21.14 -35.65
N PRO A 89 -14.43 -21.98 -35.70
CA PRO A 89 -13.06 -21.49 -35.70
C PRO A 89 -12.88 -20.50 -36.86
N PRO A 90 -12.14 -19.37 -36.67
CA PRO A 90 -11.88 -18.45 -37.77
C PRO A 90 -11.16 -19.18 -38.89
N ALA A 91 -11.68 -19.07 -40.12
CA ALA A 91 -11.06 -19.66 -41.30
C ALA A 91 -9.62 -19.17 -41.42
N ARG A 92 -8.67 -20.12 -41.42
CA ARG A 92 -7.26 -19.80 -41.67
C ARG A 92 -7.15 -19.34 -43.12
N LEU A 93 -6.82 -18.08 -43.32
CA LEU A 93 -6.41 -17.56 -44.61
C LEU A 93 -5.05 -18.19 -44.94
N SER A 94 -5.06 -19.12 -45.91
CA SER A 94 -3.88 -19.72 -46.52
C SER A 94 -3.30 -18.79 -47.58
#